data_AF-A0A966KUZ8-F1
#
_entry.id   AF-A0A966KUZ8-F1
#
_cell.length_a   1.000
_cell.length_b   1.000
_cell.length_c   1.000
_cell.angle_alpha   90.00
_cell.angle_beta   90.00
_cell.angle_gamma   90.00
#
_symmetry.space_group_name_H-M   'P 1'
#
loop_
_entity.id
_entity.type
_entity.pdbx_description
1 polymer ?
#
loop_
_entity_poly.entity_id
_entity_poly.type
_entity_poly.pdbx_seq_one_letter_code
_entity_poly.pdbx_strand_id
1 'polypeptide(L)'
;GWALDILPALVSGVGAGITEIRVQEVFNYALYDAPDVVRNVIGLGGPMDRVPQMLEEMSLMTVWAPMVWVLGDLLGLVVEDVTTSVQMRPLERTIEVDGMGTFEEGTLGAFRFQVTGIVDGHPLLVMEHITRIDDECAPDWPRPVMPGGEHRVELRGHPHLEVIVHGTEPGEPGAAGGGNATAANRCVNAIPAVVAAPPGPVHPRDLPAITGASQVVAGRRQD
;
A
#
# COMPACT_ATOMS: atom_id res chain seq x y z
N GLY A 1 -1.61 -7.30 -8.42
CA GLY A 1 -0.76 -6.22 -7.93
C GLY A 1 0.53 -6.78 -7.36
N TRP A 2 1.06 -6.11 -6.33
CA TRP A 2 2.33 -6.41 -5.64
C TRP A 2 2.13 -6.49 -4.12
N ALA A 3 2.43 -5.39 -3.41
CA ALA A 3 2.54 -5.38 -1.95
C ALA A 3 1.21 -5.67 -1.24
N LEU A 4 0.10 -5.23 -1.84
CA LEU A 4 -1.22 -5.27 -1.22
C LEU A 4 -2.04 -6.53 -1.53
N ASP A 5 -1.60 -7.38 -2.45
CA ASP A 5 -2.34 -8.59 -2.85
C ASP A 5 -1.44 -9.83 -3.05
N ILE A 6 -0.43 -9.77 -3.91
CA ILE A 6 0.43 -10.92 -4.23
C ILE A 6 1.37 -11.24 -3.06
N LEU A 7 1.98 -10.22 -2.45
CA LEU A 7 2.88 -10.41 -1.31
C LEU A 7 2.17 -11.07 -0.11
N PRO A 8 1.02 -10.58 0.39
CA PRO A 8 0.33 -11.23 1.50
C PRO A 8 -0.14 -12.64 1.16
N ALA A 9 -0.59 -12.90 -0.08
CA ALA A 9 -0.93 -14.25 -0.52
C ALA A 9 0.28 -15.19 -0.46
N LEU A 10 1.44 -14.75 -0.94
CA LEU A 10 2.69 -15.52 -0.87
C LEU A 10 3.12 -15.78 0.58
N VAL A 11 3.11 -14.73 1.42
CA VAL A 11 3.51 -14.80 2.83
C VAL A 11 2.59 -15.71 3.64
N SER A 12 1.30 -15.81 3.27
CA SER A 12 0.36 -16.72 3.93
C SER A 12 0.78 -18.20 3.88
N GLY A 13 1.55 -18.59 2.86
CA GLY A 13 2.00 -19.98 2.66
C GLY A 13 2.94 -20.52 3.74
N VAL A 14 3.48 -19.67 4.60
CA VAL A 14 4.32 -20.06 5.75
C VAL A 14 3.61 -19.90 7.11
N GLY A 15 2.30 -19.67 7.11
CA GLY A 15 1.47 -19.57 8.32
C GLY A 15 0.48 -20.72 8.44
N ALA A 16 0.05 -21.00 9.68
CA ALA A 16 -1.05 -21.90 9.99
C ALA A 16 -2.05 -21.22 10.93
N GLY A 17 -3.34 -21.58 10.84
CA GLY A 17 -4.39 -21.01 11.71
C GLY A 17 -4.46 -19.47 11.62
N ILE A 18 -4.39 -18.94 10.41
CA ILE A 18 -4.36 -17.49 10.17
C ILE A 18 -5.72 -16.88 10.52
N THR A 19 -5.75 -15.88 11.39
CA THR A 19 -6.96 -15.17 11.81
C THR A 19 -7.03 -13.74 11.29
N GLU A 20 -5.91 -13.16 10.87
CA GLU A 20 -5.84 -11.84 10.23
C GLU A 20 -4.63 -11.81 9.28
N ILE A 21 -4.85 -11.28 8.08
CA ILE A 21 -3.81 -10.85 7.16
C ILE A 21 -3.99 -9.35 6.98
N ARG A 22 -3.04 -8.60 7.52
CA ARG A 22 -3.02 -7.14 7.44
C ARG A 22 -1.89 -6.71 6.51
N VAL A 23 -2.20 -5.81 5.59
CA VAL A 23 -1.20 -5.12 4.79
C VAL A 23 -1.26 -3.64 5.07
N GLN A 24 -0.10 -3.06 5.36
CA GLN A 24 0.04 -1.64 5.65
C GLN A 24 0.90 -0.96 4.60
N GLU A 25 0.48 0.23 4.21
CA GLU A 25 1.35 1.26 3.62
C GLU A 25 1.59 2.32 4.70
N VAL A 26 2.84 2.50 5.11
CA VAL A 26 3.21 3.44 6.18
C VAL A 26 4.26 4.41 5.65
N PHE A 27 3.84 5.64 5.35
CA PHE A 27 4.69 6.61 4.65
C PHE A 27 4.65 8.00 5.27
N ASN A 28 5.80 8.68 5.20
CA ASN A 28 5.90 10.11 5.40
C ASN A 28 6.00 10.80 4.04
N TYR A 29 5.01 11.61 3.71
CA TYR A 29 4.85 12.26 2.43
C TYR A 29 5.66 13.56 2.30
N ALA A 30 6.31 14.05 3.37
CA ALA A 30 7.29 15.14 3.24
C ALA A 30 8.50 14.76 2.37
N LEU A 31 8.69 13.45 2.13
CA LEU A 31 9.80 12.89 1.36
C LEU A 31 9.41 12.54 -0.08
N TYR A 32 8.22 12.95 -0.54
CA TYR A 32 7.74 12.75 -1.91
C TYR A 32 8.03 13.99 -2.77
N ASP A 33 8.37 13.82 -4.04
CA ASP A 33 8.50 14.94 -5.00
C ASP A 33 7.21 15.10 -5.84
N ALA A 34 6.08 15.32 -5.15
CA ALA A 34 4.76 15.41 -5.78
C ALA A 34 3.82 16.40 -5.05
N PRO A 35 4.18 17.70 -4.94
CA PRO A 35 3.49 18.67 -4.09
C PRO A 35 2.00 18.84 -4.43
N ASP A 36 1.65 18.85 -5.72
CA ASP A 36 0.25 19.00 -6.16
C ASP A 36 -0.62 17.81 -5.74
N VAL A 37 -0.10 16.58 -5.90
CA VAL A 37 -0.80 15.35 -5.50
C VAL A 37 -0.96 15.30 -3.97
N VAL A 38 0.10 15.64 -3.23
CA VAL A 38 0.12 15.69 -1.76
C VAL A 38 -0.96 16.65 -1.22
N ARG A 39 -1.08 17.84 -1.84
CA ARG A 39 -2.04 18.86 -1.41
C ARG A 39 -3.46 18.57 -1.86
N ASN A 40 -3.65 18.27 -3.14
CA ASN A 40 -4.98 18.34 -3.77
C ASN A 40 -5.69 16.99 -3.87
N VAL A 41 -4.95 15.89 -3.93
CA VAL A 41 -5.52 14.53 -4.00
C VAL A 41 -5.51 13.88 -2.62
N ILE A 42 -4.34 13.87 -1.99
CA ILE A 42 -4.10 13.27 -0.68
C ILE A 42 -4.66 14.16 0.43
N GLY A 43 -4.63 15.48 0.25
CA GLY A 43 -5.28 16.45 1.12
C GLY A 43 -4.46 16.95 2.30
N LEU A 44 -3.18 16.54 2.41
CA LEU A 44 -2.32 17.00 3.50
C LEU A 44 -2.16 18.52 3.44
N GLY A 45 -2.26 19.19 4.59
CA GLY A 45 -2.28 20.64 4.70
C GLY A 45 -3.61 21.30 4.30
N GLY A 46 -4.63 20.51 3.96
CA GLY A 46 -6.00 20.98 3.75
C GLY A 46 -6.79 21.17 5.06
N PRO A 47 -7.98 21.77 5.00
CA PRO A 47 -8.82 21.98 6.18
C PRO A 47 -9.43 20.66 6.68
N MET A 48 -9.56 20.52 8.00
CA MET A 48 -10.03 19.29 8.65
C MET A 48 -11.54 19.00 8.47
N ASP A 49 -12.32 20.00 8.08
CA ASP A 49 -13.77 19.88 7.82
C ASP A 49 -14.09 19.41 6.40
N ARG A 50 -13.05 19.23 5.56
CA ARG A 50 -13.16 18.70 4.20
C ARG A 50 -12.55 17.32 4.13
N VAL A 51 -13.30 16.37 3.58
CA VAL A 51 -12.77 15.05 3.25
C VAL A 51 -11.91 15.16 1.98
N PRO A 52 -10.62 14.77 2.02
CA PRO A 52 -9.79 14.67 0.82
C PRO A 52 -10.32 13.65 -0.17
N GLN A 53 -10.07 13.86 -1.47
CA GLN A 53 -10.52 12.94 -2.53
C GLN A 53 -10.07 11.49 -2.28
N MET A 54 -8.84 11.30 -1.78
CA MET A 54 -8.30 9.98 -1.45
C MET A 54 -9.12 9.24 -0.38
N LEU A 55 -9.75 9.97 0.56
CA LEU A 55 -10.49 9.43 1.70
C LEU A 55 -11.99 9.34 1.45
N GLU A 56 -12.47 9.75 0.27
CA GLU A 56 -13.86 9.55 -0.12
C GLU A 56 -14.18 8.06 -0.21
N GLU A 57 -15.36 7.67 0.27
CA GLU A 57 -15.82 6.28 0.25
C GLU A 57 -15.73 5.66 -1.16
N MET A 58 -16.09 6.43 -2.19
CA MET A 58 -16.00 5.97 -3.58
C MET A 58 -14.55 5.67 -4.00
N SER A 59 -13.59 6.50 -3.56
CA SER A 59 -12.16 6.26 -3.80
C SER A 59 -11.69 5.01 -3.07
N LEU A 60 -12.04 4.85 -1.79
CA LEU A 60 -11.71 3.68 -0.99
C LEU A 60 -12.21 2.38 -1.64
N MET A 61 -13.47 2.40 -2.09
CA MET A 61 -14.12 1.26 -2.71
C MET A 61 -13.69 0.98 -4.15
N THR A 62 -13.15 1.97 -4.87
CA THR A 62 -12.70 1.79 -6.27
C THR A 62 -11.22 1.45 -6.37
N VAL A 63 -10.38 1.93 -5.44
CA VAL A 63 -8.93 1.80 -5.52
C VAL A 63 -8.40 0.70 -4.60
N TRP A 64 -8.86 0.61 -3.35
CA TRP A 64 -8.31 -0.34 -2.36
C TRP A 64 -9.17 -1.58 -2.16
N ALA A 65 -10.49 -1.46 -2.15
CA ALA A 65 -11.36 -2.64 -2.00
C ALA A 65 -11.12 -3.74 -3.06
N PRO A 66 -10.81 -3.43 -4.35
CA PRO A 66 -10.41 -4.45 -5.32
C PRO A 66 -9.26 -5.34 -4.89
N MET A 67 -8.30 -4.82 -4.13
CA MET A 67 -7.16 -5.59 -3.67
C MET A 67 -7.57 -6.58 -2.57
N VAL A 68 -8.56 -6.24 -1.74
CA VAL A 68 -9.17 -7.17 -0.77
C VAL A 68 -9.84 -8.34 -1.49
N TRP A 69 -10.64 -8.07 -2.53
CA TRP A 69 -11.29 -9.13 -3.31
C TRP A 69 -10.25 -10.01 -4.03
N VAL A 70 -9.25 -9.40 -4.67
CA VAL A 70 -8.15 -10.13 -5.32
C VAL A 70 -7.41 -11.02 -4.31
N LEU A 71 -7.14 -10.53 -3.10
CA LEU A 71 -6.49 -11.34 -2.06
C LEU A 71 -7.38 -12.49 -1.60
N GLY A 72 -8.67 -12.24 -1.34
CA GLY A 72 -9.63 -13.29 -1.00
C GLY A 72 -9.67 -14.38 -2.07
N ASP A 73 -9.71 -13.96 -3.33
CA ASP A 73 -9.69 -14.83 -4.49
C ASP A 73 -8.40 -15.66 -4.65
N LEU A 74 -7.24 -15.08 -4.34
CA LEU A 74 -5.95 -15.79 -4.35
C LEU A 74 -5.85 -16.83 -3.23
N LEU A 75 -6.56 -16.60 -2.12
CA LEU A 75 -6.62 -17.50 -0.97
C LEU A 75 -7.78 -18.50 -1.02
N GLY A 76 -8.65 -18.40 -2.03
CA GLY A 76 -9.87 -19.22 -2.14
C GLY A 76 -10.93 -18.90 -1.08
N LEU A 77 -10.96 -17.67 -0.59
CA LEU A 77 -11.90 -17.17 0.42
C LEU A 77 -13.07 -16.45 -0.25
N VAL A 78 -14.25 -16.55 0.37
CA VAL A 78 -15.42 -15.74 0.01
C VAL A 78 -15.41 -14.49 0.89
N VAL A 79 -15.20 -13.33 0.28
CA VAL A 79 -15.35 -12.03 0.96
C VAL A 79 -16.82 -11.66 0.91
N GLU A 80 -17.48 -11.68 2.06
CA GLU A 80 -18.93 -11.48 2.22
C GLU A 80 -19.30 -9.98 2.19
N ASP A 81 -18.42 -9.15 2.74
CA ASP A 81 -18.60 -7.71 2.82
C ASP A 81 -17.23 -7.01 2.85
N VAL A 82 -17.22 -5.72 2.50
CA VAL A 82 -16.04 -4.86 2.63
C VAL A 82 -16.45 -3.56 3.33
N THR A 83 -15.81 -3.29 4.46
CA THR A 83 -16.06 -2.08 5.26
C THR A 83 -14.86 -1.14 5.22
N THR A 84 -15.11 0.16 5.34
CA THR A 84 -14.07 1.19 5.42
C THR A 84 -14.07 1.87 6.79
N SER A 85 -12.91 2.38 7.21
CA SER A 85 -12.82 3.32 8.33
C SER A 85 -11.75 4.35 8.06
N VAL A 86 -11.97 5.60 8.51
CA VAL A 86 -11.05 6.72 8.31
C VAL A 86 -10.84 7.45 9.62
N GLN A 87 -9.59 7.79 9.92
CA GLN A 87 -9.18 8.66 11.01
C GLN A 87 -8.29 9.77 10.44
N MET A 88 -8.53 11.00 10.86
CA MET A 88 -7.71 12.16 10.50
C MET A 88 -7.10 12.78 11.77
N ARG A 89 -5.94 13.41 11.62
CA ARG A 89 -5.25 14.15 12.68
C ARG A 89 -4.75 15.49 12.13
N PRO A 90 -5.03 16.60 12.84
CA PRO A 90 -4.47 17.89 12.47
C PRO A 90 -2.98 17.96 12.84
N LEU A 91 -2.27 18.89 12.21
CA LEU A 91 -0.97 19.36 12.69
C LEU A 91 -1.15 20.14 13.99
N GLU A 92 -0.33 19.85 14.99
CA GLU A 92 -0.29 20.58 16.27
C GLU A 92 0.63 21.80 16.23
N ARG A 93 1.36 21.99 15.13
CA ARG A 93 2.23 23.14 14.87
C ARG A 93 2.38 23.36 13.38
N THR A 94 2.66 24.59 12.97
CA THR A 94 3.10 24.90 11.60
C THR A 94 4.45 24.26 11.33
N ILE A 95 4.62 23.69 10.14
CA ILE A 95 5.85 23.05 9.68
C ILE A 95 6.25 23.57 8.29
N GLU A 96 7.54 23.50 7.98
CA GLU A 96 8.07 23.75 6.65
C GLU A 96 8.55 22.42 6.06
N VAL A 97 8.07 22.09 4.87
CA VAL A 97 8.45 20.88 4.13
C VAL A 97 9.25 21.32 2.91
N ASP A 98 10.47 20.82 2.76
CA ASP A 98 11.31 21.14 1.62
C ASP A 98 10.63 20.73 0.31
N GLY A 99 10.68 21.59 -0.70
CA GLY A 99 9.96 21.41 -1.98
C GLY A 99 8.43 21.53 -1.93
N MET A 100 7.78 21.56 -0.76
CA MET A 100 6.31 21.66 -0.63
C MET A 100 5.81 22.89 0.15
N GLY A 101 6.71 23.61 0.80
CA GLY A 101 6.41 24.83 1.56
C GLY A 101 5.69 24.59 2.89
N THR A 102 5.00 25.62 3.36
CA THR A 102 4.40 25.69 4.71
C THR A 102 3.12 24.86 4.83
N PHE A 103 3.04 23.99 5.84
CA PHE A 103 1.79 23.37 6.30
C PHE A 103 1.38 23.97 7.64
N GLU A 104 0.20 24.58 7.70
CA GLU A 104 -0.24 25.38 8.86
C GLU A 104 -0.76 24.51 10.00
N GLU A 105 -0.56 24.96 11.24
CA GLU A 105 -1.22 24.38 12.42
C GLU A 105 -2.74 24.25 12.23
N GLY A 106 -3.32 23.14 12.69
CA GLY A 106 -4.75 22.86 12.59
C GLY A 106 -5.20 22.26 11.24
N THR A 107 -4.34 22.25 10.22
CA THR A 107 -4.62 21.58 8.93
C THR A 107 -4.33 20.08 9.00
N LEU A 108 -4.82 19.31 8.03
CA LEU A 108 -4.65 17.85 7.98
C LEU A 108 -3.17 17.45 7.92
N GLY A 109 -2.64 16.88 9.01
CA GLY A 109 -1.25 16.47 9.11
C GLY A 109 -1.03 14.97 8.91
N ALA A 110 -2.03 14.16 9.22
CA ALA A 110 -1.99 12.73 9.01
C ALA A 110 -3.40 12.13 8.85
N PHE A 111 -3.50 11.02 8.14
CA PHE A 111 -4.67 10.17 8.17
C PHE A 111 -4.29 8.69 8.22
N ARG A 112 -5.26 7.91 8.67
CA ARG A 112 -5.22 6.46 8.69
C ARG A 112 -6.55 5.96 8.21
N PHE A 113 -6.55 5.11 7.18
CA PHE A 113 -7.76 4.40 6.80
C PHE A 113 -7.55 2.91 6.72
N GLN A 114 -8.64 2.17 6.87
CA GLN A 114 -8.67 0.73 6.64
C GLN A 114 -9.76 0.39 5.64
N VAL A 115 -9.46 -0.58 4.78
CA VAL A 115 -10.43 -1.28 3.94
C VAL A 115 -10.36 -2.76 4.33
N THR A 116 -11.45 -3.29 4.85
CA THR A 116 -11.48 -4.56 5.58
C THR A 116 -12.47 -5.52 4.93
N GLY A 117 -11.97 -6.66 4.48
CA GLY A 117 -12.77 -7.78 3.99
C GLY A 117 -13.25 -8.66 5.13
N ILE A 118 -14.56 -8.89 5.15
CA ILE A 118 -15.24 -9.79 6.07
C ILE A 118 -15.33 -11.18 5.43
N VAL A 119 -14.85 -12.20 6.14
CA VAL A 119 -14.87 -13.61 5.72
C VAL A 119 -15.45 -14.44 6.87
N ASP A 120 -16.53 -15.15 6.62
CA ASP A 120 -17.27 -15.92 7.63
C ASP A 120 -17.58 -15.06 8.88
N GLY A 121 -18.07 -13.83 8.66
CA GLY A 121 -18.33 -12.85 9.71
C GLY A 121 -17.12 -12.25 10.44
N HIS A 122 -15.88 -12.58 10.07
CA HIS A 122 -14.65 -12.08 10.71
C HIS A 122 -13.89 -11.07 9.83
N PRO A 123 -13.33 -9.98 10.39
CA PRO A 123 -12.49 -9.03 9.65
C PRO A 123 -11.10 -9.62 9.38
N LEU A 124 -10.99 -10.49 8.37
CA LEU A 124 -9.81 -11.33 8.13
C LEU A 124 -8.77 -10.65 7.25
N LEU A 125 -9.19 -9.91 6.22
CA LEU A 125 -8.31 -9.27 5.24
C LEU A 125 -8.32 -7.76 5.47
N VAL A 126 -7.23 -7.20 5.99
CA VAL A 126 -7.17 -5.77 6.33
C VAL A 126 -6.13 -5.06 5.51
N MET A 127 -6.57 -4.12 4.68
CA MET A 127 -5.70 -3.16 4.05
C MET A 127 -5.71 -1.88 4.86
N GLU A 128 -4.55 -1.34 5.15
CA GLU A 128 -4.39 -0.19 6.00
C GLU A 128 -3.39 0.77 5.38
N HIS A 129 -3.73 2.05 5.38
CA HIS A 129 -2.88 3.09 4.84
C HIS A 129 -2.71 4.15 5.92
N ILE A 130 -1.46 4.45 6.24
CA ILE A 130 -1.06 5.36 7.31
C ILE A 130 -0.10 6.38 6.72
N THR A 131 -0.61 7.60 6.58
CA THR A 131 0.08 8.67 5.88
C THR A 131 0.15 9.91 6.74
N ARG A 132 1.33 10.53 6.77
CA ARG A 132 1.61 11.77 7.49
C ARG A 132 2.53 12.68 6.69
N ILE A 133 2.45 13.98 6.94
CA ILE A 133 3.40 14.97 6.41
C ILE A 133 4.55 15.25 7.38
N ASP A 134 4.40 14.92 8.66
CA ASP A 134 5.40 15.14 9.71
C ASP A 134 5.43 13.93 10.61
N ASP A 135 6.63 13.45 10.96
CA ASP A 135 6.79 12.25 11.78
C ASP A 135 6.26 12.42 13.21
N GLU A 136 6.12 13.66 13.69
CA GLU A 136 5.53 13.97 14.99
C GLU A 136 3.99 14.07 14.92
N CYS A 137 3.38 14.06 13.72
CA CYS A 137 1.93 14.00 13.59
C CYS A 137 1.42 12.56 13.73
N ALA A 138 0.46 12.36 14.63
CA ALA A 138 -0.08 11.05 15.00
C ALA A 138 1.01 10.06 15.48
N PRO A 139 1.77 10.40 16.54
CA PRO A 139 2.92 9.61 16.99
C PRO A 139 2.52 8.25 17.58
N ASP A 140 1.25 8.10 17.96
CA ASP A 140 0.63 6.87 18.48
C ASP A 140 0.31 5.84 17.37
N TRP A 141 0.38 6.22 16.10
CA TRP A 141 0.16 5.32 14.97
C TRP A 141 1.43 4.55 14.57
N PRO A 142 1.30 3.39 13.89
CA PRO A 142 2.45 2.65 13.37
C PRO A 142 3.39 3.54 12.54
N ARG A 143 4.70 3.37 12.76
CA ARG A 143 5.78 4.09 12.06
C ARG A 143 6.63 3.10 11.26
N PRO A 144 7.22 3.55 10.14
CA PRO A 144 8.12 2.68 9.39
C PRO A 144 9.38 2.42 10.21
N VAL A 145 9.97 1.23 10.04
CA VAL A 145 11.23 0.84 10.67
C VAL A 145 12.41 1.58 10.04
N MET A 146 12.31 1.87 8.73
CA MET A 146 13.32 2.60 7.97
C MET A 146 12.81 3.99 7.54
N PRO A 147 13.68 5.01 7.46
CA PRO A 147 13.31 6.30 6.88
C PRO A 147 12.79 6.14 5.46
N GLY A 148 11.81 6.96 5.06
CA GLY A 148 11.23 6.92 3.71
C GLY A 148 9.97 6.07 3.57
N GLY A 149 9.58 5.31 4.60
CA GLY A 149 8.33 4.55 4.58
C GLY A 149 8.50 3.10 4.10
N GLU A 150 7.44 2.32 4.29
CA GLU A 150 7.47 0.89 4.04
C GLU A 150 6.10 0.33 3.67
N HIS A 151 6.14 -0.81 2.96
CA HIS A 151 5.00 -1.72 2.91
C HIS A 151 5.23 -2.83 3.94
N ARG A 152 4.19 -3.23 4.64
CA ARG A 152 4.27 -4.26 5.66
C ARG A 152 3.15 -5.27 5.51
N VAL A 153 3.46 -6.55 5.61
CA VAL A 153 2.47 -7.62 5.79
C VAL A 153 2.59 -8.13 7.23
N GLU A 154 1.50 -8.06 7.97
CA GLU A 154 1.36 -8.67 9.29
C GLU A 154 0.38 -9.85 9.20
N LEU A 155 0.81 -11.02 9.66
CA LEU A 155 0.02 -12.23 9.69
C LEU A 155 -0.17 -12.65 11.15
N ARG A 156 -1.43 -12.71 11.58
CA ARG A 156 -1.80 -13.28 12.88
C ARG A 156 -2.16 -14.75 12.71
N GLY A 157 -1.41 -15.62 13.37
CA GLY A 157 -1.58 -17.06 13.31
C GLY A 157 -0.40 -17.76 13.96
N HIS A 158 0.01 -18.89 13.40
CA HIS A 158 1.12 -19.70 13.86
C HIS A 158 2.16 -19.85 12.74
N PRO A 159 3.31 -19.14 12.80
CA PRO A 159 3.66 -18.09 13.77
C PRO A 159 2.92 -16.77 13.50
N HIS A 160 3.01 -15.83 14.45
CA HIS A 160 2.84 -14.42 14.12
C HIS A 160 4.04 -13.97 13.28
N LEU A 161 3.77 -13.39 12.12
CA LEU A 161 4.81 -13.03 11.17
C LEU A 161 4.63 -11.58 10.72
N GLU A 162 5.73 -10.85 10.63
CA GLU A 162 5.81 -9.52 10.05
C GLU A 162 6.84 -9.54 8.91
N VAL A 163 6.44 -9.08 7.73
CA VAL A 163 7.32 -8.92 6.56
C VAL A 163 7.31 -7.47 6.15
N ILE A 164 8.45 -6.81 6.26
CA ILE A 164 8.63 -5.40 5.88
C ILE A 164 9.38 -5.35 4.55
N VAL A 165 8.82 -4.60 3.60
CA VAL A 165 9.41 -4.31 2.31
C VAL A 165 9.69 -2.82 2.21
N HIS A 166 10.97 -2.49 2.28
CA HIS A 166 11.49 -1.15 2.03
C HIS A 166 12.34 -1.19 0.75
N GLY A 167 12.09 -0.25 -0.15
CA GLY A 167 12.82 -0.11 -1.41
C GLY A 167 13.50 1.25 -1.50
N THR A 168 14.63 1.29 -2.19
CA THR A 168 15.28 2.53 -2.62
C THR A 168 15.51 2.47 -4.12
N GLU A 169 15.41 3.61 -4.81
CA GLU A 169 15.58 3.69 -6.26
C GLU A 169 16.59 4.80 -6.60
N PRO A 170 17.78 4.45 -7.15
CA PRO A 170 18.77 5.44 -7.55
C PRO A 170 18.25 6.48 -8.55
N GLY A 171 17.31 6.12 -9.43
CA GLY A 171 16.73 6.99 -10.45
C GLY A 171 15.59 7.91 -9.95
N GLU A 172 15.06 7.66 -8.76
CA GLU A 172 13.98 8.43 -8.13
C GLU A 172 14.29 8.57 -6.64
N PRO A 173 15.14 9.57 -6.27
CA PRO A 173 15.47 9.80 -4.87
C PRO A 173 14.24 10.15 -4.05
N GLY A 174 14.15 9.62 -2.82
CA GLY A 174 13.07 9.93 -1.88
C GLY A 174 12.29 8.69 -1.42
N ALA A 175 11.30 8.93 -0.57
CA ALA A 175 10.45 7.90 0.04
C ALA A 175 9.64 7.09 -0.99
N ALA A 176 9.19 7.77 -2.05
CA ALA A 176 8.33 7.20 -3.06
C ALA A 176 9.06 6.22 -3.99
N GLY A 177 10.34 6.49 -4.27
CA GLY A 177 11.06 5.86 -5.37
C GLY A 177 11.09 4.34 -5.29
N GLY A 178 11.32 3.77 -4.10
CA GLY A 178 11.28 2.32 -3.91
C GLY A 178 9.91 1.71 -4.18
N GLY A 179 8.84 2.34 -3.68
CA GLY A 179 7.47 1.91 -3.94
C GLY A 179 7.12 1.97 -5.42
N ASN A 180 7.37 3.13 -6.04
CA ASN A 180 7.13 3.37 -7.46
C ASN A 180 7.90 2.40 -8.36
N ALA A 181 9.19 2.20 -8.08
CA ALA A 181 10.02 1.26 -8.81
C ALA A 181 9.52 -0.18 -8.70
N THR A 182 9.11 -0.64 -7.51
CA THR A 182 8.58 -2.00 -7.35
C THR A 182 7.25 -2.19 -8.09
N ALA A 183 6.36 -1.20 -8.06
CA ALA A 183 5.11 -1.22 -8.82
C ALA A 183 5.37 -1.25 -10.34
N ALA A 184 6.22 -0.37 -10.85
CA ALA A 184 6.59 -0.30 -12.26
C ALA A 184 7.23 -1.60 -12.75
N ASN A 185 8.22 -2.12 -12.01
CA ASN A 185 8.89 -3.37 -12.36
C ASN A 185 7.94 -4.56 -12.33
N ARG A 186 6.97 -4.61 -11.39
CA ARG A 186 5.94 -5.66 -11.36
C ARG A 186 5.07 -5.64 -12.62
N CYS A 187 4.72 -4.46 -13.13
CA CYS A 187 3.96 -4.30 -14.37
C CYS A 187 4.79 -4.77 -15.57
N VAL A 188 6.04 -4.32 -15.70
CA VAL A 188 6.93 -4.70 -16.80
C VAL A 188 7.17 -6.21 -16.84
N ASN A 189 7.44 -6.82 -15.69
CA ASN A 189 7.66 -8.26 -15.60
C ASN A 189 6.40 -9.09 -15.86
N ALA A 190 5.20 -8.49 -15.78
CA ALA A 190 3.94 -9.16 -16.11
C ALA A 190 3.69 -9.26 -17.62
N ILE A 191 4.31 -8.39 -18.44
CA ILE A 191 3.97 -8.22 -19.86
C ILE A 191 3.96 -9.56 -20.61
N PRO A 192 4.99 -10.42 -20.53
CA PRO A 192 4.98 -11.68 -21.28
C PRO A 192 3.82 -12.60 -20.91
N ALA A 193 3.47 -12.66 -19.62
CA ALA A 193 2.39 -13.49 -19.12
C ALA A 193 1.02 -12.95 -19.54
N VAL A 194 0.83 -11.63 -19.53
CA VAL A 194 -0.41 -10.99 -19.99
C VAL A 194 -0.59 -11.14 -21.50
N VAL A 195 0.48 -11.00 -22.29
CA VAL A 195 0.45 -11.20 -23.75
C VAL A 195 0.08 -12.64 -24.12
N ALA A 196 0.51 -13.61 -23.31
CA ALA A 196 0.19 -15.03 -23.52
C ALA A 196 -1.21 -15.43 -23.04
N ALA A 197 -1.91 -14.58 -22.28
CA ALA A 197 -3.22 -14.87 -21.74
C ALA A 197 -4.32 -14.81 -22.84
N PRO A 198 -5.45 -15.52 -22.66
CA PRO A 198 -6.61 -15.39 -23.54
C PRO A 198 -7.13 -13.94 -23.61
N PRO A 199 -7.76 -13.52 -24.73
CA PRO A 199 -8.37 -12.20 -24.82
C PRO A 199 -9.45 -11.97 -23.74
N GLY A 200 -9.42 -10.82 -23.10
CA GLY A 200 -10.39 -10.40 -22.08
C GLY A 200 -9.72 -9.84 -20.82
N PRO A 201 -10.50 -9.48 -19.78
CA PRO A 201 -9.96 -9.17 -18.47
C PRO A 201 -9.18 -10.37 -17.90
N VAL A 202 -7.96 -10.13 -17.41
CA VAL A 202 -7.11 -11.16 -16.83
C VAL A 202 -6.99 -10.92 -15.34
N HIS A 203 -7.35 -11.93 -14.54
CA HIS A 203 -7.20 -11.86 -13.09
C HIS A 203 -5.76 -12.24 -12.68
N PRO A 204 -5.16 -11.64 -11.63
CA PRO A 204 -3.83 -12.03 -11.17
C PRO A 204 -3.68 -13.53 -10.84
N ARG A 205 -4.76 -14.17 -10.38
CA ARG A 205 -4.84 -15.62 -10.11
C ARG A 205 -4.65 -16.50 -11.36
N ASP A 206 -4.96 -15.96 -12.54
CA ASP A 206 -4.91 -16.69 -13.81
C ASP A 206 -3.53 -16.56 -14.49
N LEU A 207 -2.64 -15.74 -13.92
CA LEU A 207 -1.29 -15.56 -14.40
C LEU A 207 -0.33 -16.54 -13.70
N PRO A 208 0.73 -16.99 -14.38
CA PRO A 208 1.84 -17.69 -13.73
C PRO A 208 2.52 -16.78 -12.69
N ALA A 209 3.33 -17.39 -11.83
CA ALA A 209 4.19 -16.65 -10.91
C ALA A 209 5.09 -15.68 -11.68
N ILE A 210 4.94 -14.38 -11.40
CA ILE A 210 5.75 -13.33 -12.02
C ILE A 210 7.03 -13.17 -11.23
N THR A 211 8.17 -13.38 -11.90
CA THR A 211 9.50 -13.27 -11.31
C THR A 211 10.36 -12.28 -12.08
N GLY A 212 11.43 -11.80 -11.45
CA GLY A 212 12.44 -10.94 -12.10
C GLY A 212 13.48 -11.71 -12.92
N ALA A 213 13.25 -12.98 -13.29
CA ALA A 213 14.22 -13.80 -13.99
C ALA A 213 14.73 -13.13 -15.29
N SER A 214 13.80 -12.49 -16.03
CA SER A 214 14.12 -11.72 -17.23
C SER A 214 14.80 -10.37 -16.96
N GLN A 215 15.10 -10.02 -15.70
CA GLN A 215 15.84 -8.82 -15.32
C GLN A 215 17.20 -9.13 -14.68
N VAL A 216 17.51 -10.41 -14.41
CA VAL A 216 18.82 -10.81 -13.88
C VAL A 216 19.88 -10.59 -14.97
N VAL A 217 20.83 -9.70 -14.68
CA VAL A 217 21.92 -9.28 -15.61
C VAL A 217 23.05 -10.30 -15.66
N ALA A 218 23.31 -11.02 -14.56
CA ALA A 218 24.38 -12.00 -14.47
C ALA A 218 23.93 -13.40 -14.96
N GLY A 219 24.84 -14.14 -15.60
CA GLY A 219 24.69 -15.59 -15.82
C GLY A 219 23.77 -16.01 -16.98
N ARG A 220 23.37 -15.11 -17.87
CA ARG A 220 22.66 -15.50 -19.09
C ARG A 220 23.62 -16.15 -20.08
N ARG A 221 23.36 -17.41 -20.42
CA ARG A 221 23.93 -17.99 -21.64
C ARG A 221 23.36 -17.21 -22.82
N GLN A 222 24.25 -16.67 -23.66
CA GLN A 222 23.90 -16.27 -25.01
C GLN A 222 23.63 -17.57 -25.77
N ASP A 223 22.37 -17.97 -25.86
CA ASP A 223 21.91 -18.93 -26.85
C ASP A 223 21.38 -18.15 -28.06
#